data_AF-A0A7S2NGX6-F1
#
_entry.id   AF-A0A7S2NGX6-F1
#
_cell.length_a   1.000
_cell.length_b   1.000
_cell.length_c   1.000
_cell.angle_alpha   90.00
_cell.angle_beta   90.00
_cell.angle_gamma   90.00
#
_symmetry.space_group_name_H-M   'P 1'
#
loop_
_entity.id
_entity.type
_entity.pdbx_description
1 polymer ?
#
loop_
_entity_poly.entity_id
_entity_poly.type
_entity_poly.pdbx_seq_one_letter_code
_entity_poly.pdbx_strand_id
1 'polypeptide(L)'
;GSVGHTENQCQVCIYFNSSLGCKNGFLCSYCHFPHKSRNMPKPRPCKGKRERYKKLVARLYEQVEQDPDGFKFDELNLPPSITGNEDTKTKLAAKLMLRLEEVKAERAASSSGAASSSTQPLPA
;
A
#
# COMPACT_ATOMS: atom_id res chain seq x y z
N GLY A 1 -13.58 26.35 5.25
CA GLY A 1 -13.32 25.01 5.77
C GLY A 1 -12.34 25.00 6.92
N SER A 2 -12.63 24.20 7.94
CA SER A 2 -11.83 24.07 9.18
C SER A 2 -12.12 22.76 9.93
N VAL A 3 -12.62 21.73 9.23
CA VAL A 3 -13.03 20.45 9.84
C VAL A 3 -11.83 19.78 10.52
N GLY A 4 -11.98 19.40 11.80
CA GLY A 4 -10.92 18.79 12.62
C GLY A 4 -9.78 19.72 13.03
N HIS A 5 -9.91 21.04 12.88
CA HIS A 5 -8.79 21.98 13.12
C HIS A 5 -8.37 22.05 14.59
N THR A 6 -9.34 22.16 15.50
CA THR A 6 -9.13 22.22 16.96
C THR A 6 -8.39 20.99 17.50
N GLU A 7 -8.65 19.83 16.92
CA GLU A 7 -8.05 18.54 17.29
C GLU A 7 -6.69 18.29 16.61
N ASN A 8 -6.21 19.24 15.80
CA ASN A 8 -5.01 19.12 14.95
C ASN A 8 -5.03 17.97 13.93
N GLN A 9 -6.18 17.32 13.72
CA GLN A 9 -6.38 16.22 12.76
C GLN A 9 -6.85 16.70 11.37
N CYS A 10 -7.06 18.00 11.19
CA CYS A 10 -7.51 18.58 9.94
C CYS A 10 -6.55 18.35 8.76
N GLN A 11 -7.13 18.10 7.58
CA GLN A 11 -6.39 18.09 6.32
C GLN A 11 -6.40 19.48 5.67
N VAL A 12 -5.23 19.96 5.25
CA VAL A 12 -5.05 21.32 4.70
C VAL A 12 -5.59 21.40 3.27
N CYS A 13 -6.28 22.49 2.94
CA CYS A 13 -6.77 22.73 1.60
C CYS A 13 -5.62 23.10 0.65
N ILE A 14 -5.31 22.22 -0.32
CA ILE A 14 -4.30 22.46 -1.35
C ILE A 14 -4.53 23.71 -2.21
N TYR A 15 -5.78 24.17 -2.29
CA TYR A 15 -6.17 25.32 -3.11
C TYR A 15 -6.21 26.63 -2.32
N PHE A 16 -6.26 26.60 -0.99
CA PHE A 16 -6.38 27.81 -0.18
C PHE A 16 -5.18 28.76 -0.36
N ASN A 17 -3.97 28.20 -0.37
CA ASN A 17 -2.72 28.95 -0.59
C ASN A 17 -2.23 28.87 -2.07
N SER A 18 -3.13 28.53 -3.00
CA SER A 18 -2.84 28.51 -4.44
C SER A 18 -3.22 29.86 -5.06
N SER A 19 -2.55 30.27 -6.15
CA SER A 19 -2.85 31.51 -6.86
C SER A 19 -4.28 31.60 -7.39
N LEU A 20 -4.94 30.46 -7.61
CA LEU A 20 -6.33 30.39 -8.07
C LEU A 20 -7.37 30.37 -6.92
N GLY A 21 -6.91 30.27 -5.66
CA GLY A 21 -7.75 30.18 -4.47
C GLY A 21 -8.60 28.91 -4.36
N CYS A 22 -9.25 28.72 -3.21
CA CYS A 22 -10.18 27.61 -2.98
C CYS A 22 -11.59 27.97 -3.46
N LYS A 23 -12.04 27.31 -4.54
CA LYS A 23 -13.38 27.51 -5.14
C LYS A 23 -14.55 27.22 -4.19
N ASN A 24 -14.35 26.35 -3.20
CA ASN A 24 -15.40 25.93 -2.27
C ASN A 24 -15.57 26.89 -1.06
N GLY A 25 -14.70 27.91 -0.91
CA GLY A 25 -14.84 28.94 0.11
C GLY A 25 -15.06 28.40 1.53
N PHE A 26 -16.11 28.87 2.20
CA PHE A 26 -16.45 28.42 3.55
C PHE A 26 -16.87 26.95 3.60
N LEU A 27 -17.63 26.47 2.59
CA LEU A 27 -18.12 25.09 2.43
C LEU A 27 -17.04 24.04 2.14
N CYS A 28 -15.78 24.45 1.94
CA CYS A 28 -14.68 23.52 1.78
C CYS A 28 -14.56 22.59 3.01
N SER A 29 -14.53 21.26 2.80
CA SER A 29 -14.27 20.28 3.85
C SER A 29 -12.84 20.33 4.40
N TYR A 30 -11.91 20.90 3.64
CA TYR A 30 -10.50 21.04 4.02
C TYR A 30 -10.23 22.34 4.79
N CYS A 31 -9.18 22.31 5.60
CA CYS A 31 -8.77 23.42 6.45
C CYS A 31 -8.16 24.57 5.67
N HIS A 32 -8.61 25.79 5.97
CA HIS A 32 -8.10 27.05 5.41
C HIS A 32 -7.20 27.81 6.40
N PHE A 33 -6.92 27.25 7.58
CA PHE A 33 -6.00 27.88 8.53
C PHE A 33 -4.53 27.71 8.07
N PRO A 34 -3.63 28.63 8.46
CA PRO A 34 -2.21 28.50 8.14
C PRO A 34 -1.59 27.31 8.90
N HIS A 35 -1.08 26.33 8.16
CA HIS A 35 -0.43 25.15 8.72
C HIS A 35 1.09 25.15 8.49
N LYS A 36 1.83 24.72 9.51
CA LYS A 36 3.26 24.42 9.37
C LYS A 36 3.43 23.15 8.50
N SER A 37 4.56 23.09 7.78
CA SER A 37 4.87 22.10 6.72
C SER A 37 4.47 20.63 7.01
N ARG A 38 4.51 20.19 8.27
CA ARG A 38 4.14 18.82 8.69
C ARG A 38 2.75 18.35 8.25
N ASN A 39 1.77 19.25 8.16
CA ASN A 39 0.39 18.90 7.76
C ASN A 39 0.14 19.13 6.26
N MET A 40 1.10 19.70 5.52
CA MET A 40 0.94 19.93 4.08
C MET A 40 1.00 18.60 3.32
N PRO A 41 0.03 18.32 2.42
CA PRO A 41 0.03 17.06 1.68
C PRO A 41 1.25 16.99 0.77
N LYS A 42 2.04 15.91 0.94
CA LYS A 42 3.21 15.61 0.09
C LYS A 42 2.76 15.56 -1.38
N PRO A 43 3.48 16.20 -2.32
CA PRO A 43 3.07 16.26 -3.71
C PRO A 43 2.97 14.84 -4.30
N ARG A 44 1.87 14.55 -4.99
CA ARG A 44 1.62 13.23 -5.57
C ARG A 44 2.72 12.87 -6.56
N PRO A 45 3.38 11.70 -6.45
CA PRO A 45 4.41 11.29 -7.42
C PRO A 45 3.88 11.29 -8.86
N CYS A 46 4.73 11.72 -9.80
CA CYS A 46 4.38 11.77 -11.22
C CYS A 46 4.04 10.38 -11.79
N LYS A 47 3.33 10.36 -12.94
CA LYS A 47 2.85 9.12 -13.59
C LYS A 47 3.96 8.05 -13.71
N GLY A 48 5.13 8.40 -14.24
CA GLY A 48 6.25 7.47 -14.41
C GLY A 48 6.76 6.83 -13.11
N LYS A 49 6.83 7.60 -12.01
CA LYS A 49 7.21 7.06 -10.68
C LYS A 49 6.15 6.10 -10.15
N ARG A 50 4.86 6.43 -10.32
CA ARG A 50 3.73 5.56 -9.92
C ARG A 50 3.73 4.23 -10.69
N GLU A 51 3.91 4.27 -12.01
CA GLU A 51 3.94 3.06 -12.85
C GLU A 51 5.15 2.18 -12.52
N ARG A 52 6.34 2.76 -12.30
CA ARG A 52 7.53 2.00 -11.87
C ARG A 52 7.30 1.28 -10.54
N TYR A 53 6.72 1.97 -9.55
CA TYR A 53 6.38 1.36 -8.27
C TYR A 53 5.31 0.26 -8.41
N LYS A 54 4.26 0.48 -9.22
CA LYS A 54 3.23 -0.55 -9.49
C LYS A 54 3.83 -1.82 -10.09
N LYS A 55 4.71 -1.69 -11.09
CA LYS A 55 5.39 -2.83 -11.72
C LYS A 55 6.30 -3.59 -10.75
N LEU A 56 6.99 -2.89 -9.84
CA LEU A 56 7.79 -3.54 -8.81
C LEU A 56 6.90 -4.33 -7.84
N VAL A 57 5.85 -3.71 -7.29
CA VAL A 57 4.94 -4.39 -6.35
C VAL A 57 4.33 -5.65 -6.98
N ALA A 58 3.90 -5.58 -8.25
CA ALA A 58 3.36 -6.74 -8.95
C ALA A 58 4.38 -7.89 -9.05
N ARG A 59 5.63 -7.62 -9.44
CA ARG A 59 6.71 -8.63 -9.46
C ARG A 59 6.95 -9.23 -8.07
N LEU A 60 6.98 -8.41 -7.02
CA LEU A 60 7.23 -8.90 -5.67
C LEU A 60 6.06 -9.75 -5.14
N TYR A 61 4.81 -9.45 -5.50
CA TYR A 61 3.66 -10.29 -5.17
C TYR A 61 3.72 -11.65 -5.88
N GLU A 62 4.08 -11.69 -7.16
CA GLU A 62 4.26 -12.94 -7.91
C GLU A 62 5.34 -13.84 -7.27
N GLN A 63 6.43 -13.25 -6.76
CA GLN A 63 7.46 -13.98 -6.01
C GLN A 63 6.96 -14.49 -4.64
N VAL A 64 6.10 -13.73 -3.95
CA VAL A 64 5.45 -14.17 -2.69
C VAL A 64 4.51 -15.35 -2.93
N GLU A 65 3.81 -15.38 -4.06
CA GLU A 65 2.87 -16.46 -4.41
C GLU A 65 3.58 -17.76 -4.79
N GLN A 66 4.76 -17.67 -5.40
CA GLN A 66 5.63 -18.81 -5.72
C GLN A 66 6.27 -19.40 -4.44
N ASP A 67 7.01 -18.59 -3.68
CA ASP A 67 7.84 -19.03 -2.55
C ASP A 67 7.55 -18.26 -1.23
N PRO A 68 6.37 -18.46 -0.60
CA PRO A 68 5.97 -17.72 0.61
C PRO A 68 6.82 -18.05 1.85
N ASP A 69 7.51 -19.19 1.87
CA ASP A 69 8.41 -19.57 2.97
C ASP A 69 9.85 -19.10 2.76
N GLY A 70 10.27 -18.91 1.51
CA GLY A 70 11.60 -18.42 1.14
C GLY A 70 11.71 -16.89 1.03
N PHE A 71 10.60 -16.17 0.85
CA PHE A 71 10.63 -14.73 0.57
C PHE A 71 11.18 -13.90 1.74
N LYS A 72 12.38 -13.32 1.57
CA LYS A 72 13.02 -12.38 2.51
C LYS A 72 13.06 -10.97 1.90
N PHE A 73 12.40 -10.00 2.54
CA PHE A 73 12.31 -8.63 2.02
C PHE A 73 13.68 -7.92 1.94
N ASP A 74 14.52 -8.08 2.97
CA ASP A 74 15.81 -7.38 3.08
C ASP A 74 16.90 -7.91 2.12
N GLU A 75 16.68 -9.09 1.54
CA GLU A 75 17.61 -9.76 0.62
C GLU A 75 17.33 -9.40 -0.86
N LEU A 76 16.20 -8.74 -1.12
CA LEU A 76 15.82 -8.28 -2.45
C LEU A 76 16.64 -7.06 -2.87
N ASN A 77 17.16 -7.10 -4.11
CA ASN A 77 17.83 -5.98 -4.75
C ASN A 77 16.82 -4.84 -5.09
N LEU A 78 16.46 -4.07 -4.08
CA LEU A 78 15.56 -2.94 -4.14
C LEU A 78 16.23 -1.74 -4.84
N PRO A 79 15.57 -1.07 -5.80
CA PRO A 79 16.13 0.12 -6.43
C PRO A 79 16.45 1.23 -5.41
N PRO A 80 17.52 2.03 -5.62
CA PRO A 80 17.95 3.07 -4.67
C PRO A 80 16.90 4.15 -4.40
N SER A 81 15.91 4.30 -5.30
CA SER A 81 14.75 5.18 -5.12
C SER A 81 13.78 4.75 -4.02
N ILE A 82 13.92 3.54 -3.46
CA ILE A 82 13.07 3.00 -2.38
C ILE A 82 13.87 2.86 -1.09
N THR A 83 15.12 2.37 -1.17
CA THR A 83 16.01 2.29 -0.01
C THR A 83 16.36 3.67 0.55
N GLY A 84 16.45 4.71 -0.30
CA GLY A 84 16.63 6.10 0.14
C GLY A 84 15.37 6.78 0.70
N ASN A 85 14.25 6.07 0.88
CA ASN A 85 13.01 6.65 1.38
C ASN A 85 12.24 5.67 2.27
N GLU A 86 12.54 5.72 3.57
CA GLU A 86 11.96 4.89 4.64
C GLU A 86 10.43 4.86 4.63
N ASP A 87 9.80 6.00 4.32
CA ASP A 87 8.35 6.19 4.18
C ASP A 87 7.74 5.30 3.07
N THR A 88 8.55 4.91 2.08
CA THR A 88 8.16 4.01 0.99
C THR A 88 8.65 2.58 1.19
N LYS A 89 9.81 2.39 1.85
CA LYS A 89 10.32 1.07 2.25
C LYS A 89 9.37 0.40 3.24
N THR A 90 9.00 1.08 4.32
CA THR A 90 8.04 0.59 5.34
C THR A 90 6.68 0.21 4.74
N LYS A 91 6.11 1.06 3.87
CA LYS A 91 4.85 0.78 3.18
C LYS A 91 4.93 -0.37 2.18
N LEU A 92 6.11 -0.61 1.59
CA LEU A 92 6.33 -1.76 0.73
C LEU A 92 6.45 -3.05 1.56
N ALA A 93 7.24 -3.03 2.63
CA ALA A 93 7.40 -4.15 3.55
C ALA A 93 6.05 -4.60 4.14
N ALA A 94 5.26 -3.67 4.70
CA ALA A 94 3.95 -3.97 5.27
C ALA A 94 2.99 -4.63 4.25
N LYS A 95 3.00 -4.17 2.99
CA LYS A 95 2.20 -4.78 1.92
C LYS A 95 2.62 -6.20 1.56
N LEU A 96 3.92 -6.49 1.60
CA LEU A 96 4.45 -7.81 1.31
C LEU A 96 4.22 -8.78 2.47
N MET A 97 4.39 -8.31 3.71
CA MET A 97 4.09 -9.09 4.92
C MET A 97 2.62 -9.50 4.98
N LEU A 98 1.68 -8.59 4.68
CA LEU A 98 0.26 -8.92 4.59
C LEU A 98 0.00 -9.97 3.50
N ARG A 99 0.53 -9.81 2.28
CA ARG A 99 0.33 -10.81 1.21
C ARG A 99 0.97 -12.17 1.54
N LEU A 100 2.10 -12.19 2.26
CA LEU A 100 2.70 -13.43 2.77
C LEU A 100 1.81 -14.14 3.78
N GLU A 101 1.20 -13.39 4.70
CA GLU A 101 0.26 -13.93 5.69
C GLU A 101 -1.00 -14.49 5.01
N GLU A 102 -1.58 -13.75 4.06
CA GLU A 102 -2.69 -14.22 3.21
C GLU A 102 -2.33 -15.52 2.49
N VAL A 103 -1.23 -15.57 1.72
CA VAL A 103 -0.83 -16.77 0.96
C VAL A 103 -0.53 -17.96 1.87
N LYS A 104 0.03 -17.74 3.06
CA LYS A 104 0.25 -18.82 4.04
C LYS A 104 -1.06 -19.34 4.61
N ALA A 105 -2.03 -18.46 4.91
CA ALA A 105 -3.37 -18.87 5.33
C ALA A 105 -4.11 -19.63 4.21
N GLU A 106 -4.03 -19.16 2.97
CA GLU A 106 -4.60 -19.82 1.77
C GLU A 106 -4.00 -21.23 1.58
N ARG A 107 -2.68 -21.38 1.70
CA ARG A 107 -2.00 -22.70 1.61
C ARG A 107 -2.35 -23.62 2.78
N ALA A 108 -2.43 -23.11 4.01
CA ALA A 108 -2.85 -23.90 5.17
C ALA A 108 -4.30 -24.41 5.04
N ALA A 109 -5.22 -23.55 4.61
CA ALA A 109 -6.60 -23.94 4.30
C ALA A 109 -6.66 -24.99 3.18
N SER A 110 -5.86 -24.82 2.13
CA SER A 110 -5.81 -25.76 0.99
C SER A 110 -5.25 -27.13 1.39
N SER A 111 -4.20 -27.18 2.22
CA SER A 111 -3.64 -28.43 2.73
C SER A 111 -4.60 -29.21 3.65
N SER A 112 -5.59 -28.52 4.23
CA SER A 112 -6.65 -29.12 5.06
C SER A 112 -7.77 -29.78 4.22
N GLY A 113 -7.82 -29.53 2.91
CA GLY A 113 -8.87 -30.03 2.01
C GLY A 113 -8.54 -31.32 1.26
N ALA A 114 -7.34 -31.88 1.42
CA ALA A 114 -6.86 -33.05 0.67
C ALA A 114 -7.18 -34.39 1.36
N ALA A 115 -8.46 -34.61 1.67
CA ALA A 115 -8.96 -35.91 2.11
C ALA A 115 -10.28 -36.25 1.39
N SER A 116 -10.36 -37.47 0.84
CA SER A 116 -11.37 -37.97 -0.13
C SER A 116 -11.02 -37.65 -1.59
N SER A 117 -10.94 -38.60 -2.54
CA SER A 117 -11.36 -40.00 -2.50
C SER A 117 -10.44 -40.90 -3.36
N SER A 118 -9.79 -41.89 -2.74
CA SER A 118 -9.17 -43.02 -3.45
C SER A 118 -9.95 -44.29 -3.17
N THR A 119 -10.84 -44.69 -4.08
CA THR A 119 -11.43 -46.03 -4.09
C THR A 119 -11.83 -46.47 -5.51
N GLN A 120 -10.93 -47.21 -6.17
CA GLN A 120 -11.26 -48.29 -7.11
C GLN A 120 -10.58 -49.55 -6.57
N PRO A 121 -11.28 -50.70 -6.45
CA PRO A 121 -11.37 -51.72 -7.52
C PRO A 121 -12.77 -52.40 -7.60
N LEU A 122 -13.16 -53.33 -8.49
CA LEU A 122 -12.72 -53.86 -9.81
C LEU A 122 -14.04 -54.36 -10.54
N PRO A 123 -14.04 -54.90 -11.78
CA PRO A 123 -15.28 -55.28 -12.50
C PRO A 123 -15.73 -56.74 -12.27
N ALA A 124 -16.98 -57.02 -12.66
CA ALA A 124 -17.51 -58.33 -13.03
C ALA A 124 -18.56 -58.14 -14.14
#